data_AF-A0A2A6ND76-F1
#
_entry.id   AF-A0A2A6ND76-F1
#
_cell.length_a   1.000
_cell.length_b   1.000
_cell.length_c   1.000
_cell.angle_alpha   90.00
_cell.angle_beta   90.00
_cell.angle_gamma   90.00
#
_symmetry.space_group_name_H-M   'P 1'
#
loop_
_entity.id
_entity.type
_entity.pdbx_description
1 polymer ?
#
loop_
_entity_poly.entity_id
_entity_poly.type
_entity_poly.pdbx_seq_one_letter_code
_entity_poly.pdbx_strand_id
1 'polypeptide(L)'
;MSGRILSLLLWAGVAYFCCMAVAHFFGIKVPILFIYYDTPYYAYQDKIIAFAVVAYICLFVSAARSGEVVFALVAIWVTVLGLCAVNLSDALHVVLDGRSTLPYWLQTAAIAAYALCLTILSRQPRNLSAH
;
A
#
# COMPACT_ATOMS: atom_id res chain seq x y z
N MET A 1 -21.45 -8.34 -9.49
CA MET A 1 -20.61 -7.17 -9.84
C MET A 1 -19.50 -6.94 -8.82
N SER A 2 -19.79 -6.95 -7.51
CA SER A 2 -18.79 -6.76 -6.44
C SER A 2 -17.52 -7.61 -6.57
N GLY A 3 -17.64 -8.91 -6.82
CA GLY A 3 -16.46 -9.78 -6.98
C GLY A 3 -15.52 -9.39 -8.13
N ARG A 4 -16.06 -8.85 -9.24
CA ARG A 4 -15.23 -8.34 -10.35
C ARG A 4 -14.51 -7.04 -9.96
N ILE A 5 -15.18 -6.16 -9.20
CA ILE A 5 -14.59 -4.91 -8.70
C ILE A 5 -13.49 -5.21 -7.68
N LEU A 6 -13.73 -6.14 -6.75
CA LEU A 6 -12.72 -6.59 -5.79
C LEU A 6 -11.48 -7.16 -6.50
N SER A 7 -11.67 -8.04 -7.48
CA SER A 7 -10.58 -8.60 -8.27
C SER A 7 -9.80 -7.52 -9.02
N LEU A 8 -10.50 -6.56 -9.65
CA LEU A 8 -9.88 -5.42 -10.31
C LEU A 8 -9.04 -4.60 -9.34
N LEU A 9 -9.56 -4.29 -8.16
CA LEU A 9 -8.82 -3.53 -7.14
C LEU A 9 -7.60 -4.31 -6.65
N LEU A 10 -7.72 -5.61 -6.37
CA LEU A 10 -6.57 -6.43 -5.97
C LEU A 10 -5.47 -6.42 -7.05
N TRP A 11 -5.82 -6.56 -8.33
CA TRP A 11 -4.86 -6.45 -9.43
C TRP A 11 -4.30 -5.03 -9.59
N ALA A 12 -5.08 -3.98 -9.33
CA ALA A 12 -4.56 -2.61 -9.28
C ALA A 12 -3.53 -2.45 -8.15
N GLY A 13 -3.76 -3.08 -6.99
CA GLY A 13 -2.79 -3.17 -5.90
C GLY A 13 -1.50 -3.86 -6.32
N VAL A 14 -1.59 -4.99 -7.03
CA VAL A 14 -0.42 -5.68 -7.61
C VAL A 14 0.38 -4.73 -8.50
N ALA A 15 -0.27 -4.06 -9.45
CA ALA A 15 0.39 -3.12 -10.35
C ALA A 15 1.05 -1.97 -9.59
N TYR A 16 0.36 -1.40 -8.61
CA TYR A 16 0.89 -0.35 -7.74
C TYR A 16 2.16 -0.80 -7.00
N PHE A 17 2.14 -1.98 -6.36
CA PHE A 17 3.31 -2.50 -5.64
C PHE A 17 4.47 -2.86 -6.57
N CYS A 18 4.20 -3.32 -7.80
CA CYS A 18 5.25 -3.47 -8.82
C CYS A 18 5.89 -2.12 -9.16
N CYS A 19 5.09 -1.08 -9.41
CA CYS A 19 5.59 0.26 -9.69
C CYS A 19 6.40 0.83 -8.51
N MET A 20 5.93 0.63 -7.28
CA MET A 20 6.64 1.01 -6.06
C MET A 20 7.99 0.29 -5.93
N ALA A 21 8.04 -1.02 -6.20
CA ALA A 21 9.29 -1.78 -6.15
C ALA A 21 10.31 -1.24 -7.17
N VAL A 22 9.88 -0.96 -8.40
CA VAL A 22 10.73 -0.33 -9.42
C VAL A 22 11.19 1.05 -8.97
N ALA A 23 10.28 1.88 -8.46
CA ALA A 23 10.60 3.23 -8.01
C ALA A 23 11.66 3.22 -6.90
N HIS A 24 11.49 2.38 -5.87
CA HIS A 24 12.49 2.24 -4.81
C HIS A 24 13.81 1.65 -5.32
N PHE A 25 13.79 0.65 -6.20
CA PHE A 25 15.04 0.04 -6.71
C PHE A 25 15.90 1.05 -7.48
N PHE A 26 15.28 1.92 -8.28
CA PHE A 26 15.97 2.94 -9.08
C PHE A 26 16.04 4.32 -8.41
N GLY A 27 15.50 4.49 -7.20
CA GLY A 27 15.51 5.77 -6.48
C GLY A 27 14.62 6.86 -7.10
N ILE A 28 13.53 6.47 -7.78
CA ILE A 28 12.56 7.39 -8.39
C ILE A 28 11.63 7.93 -7.30
N LYS A 29 11.93 9.14 -6.80
CA LYS A 29 11.18 9.81 -5.73
C LYS A 29 9.97 10.56 -6.27
N VAL A 30 8.84 9.87 -6.41
CA VAL A 30 7.55 10.50 -6.75
C VAL A 30 6.53 10.29 -5.62
N PRO A 31 5.72 11.30 -5.24
CA PRO A 31 4.86 11.23 -4.06
C PRO A 31 3.87 10.07 -4.01
N ILE A 32 3.51 9.49 -5.17
CA ILE A 32 2.53 8.40 -5.25
C ILE A 32 3.19 7.03 -5.01
N LEU A 33 4.42 6.83 -5.48
CA LEU A 33 5.11 5.54 -5.40
C LEU A 33 6.10 5.48 -4.25
N PHE A 34 6.35 6.63 -3.62
CA PHE A 34 7.37 6.80 -2.61
C PHE A 34 6.76 7.58 -1.43
N ILE A 35 6.43 6.87 -0.37
CA ILE A 35 5.97 7.50 0.87
C ILE A 35 7.18 8.15 1.53
N TYR A 36 7.03 9.39 2.00
CA TYR A 36 8.16 10.21 2.50
C TYR A 36 9.21 10.56 1.44
N TYR A 37 8.79 10.73 0.18
CA TYR A 37 9.64 11.00 -1.00
C TYR A 37 10.68 12.13 -0.82
N ASP A 38 10.40 13.14 0.00
CA ASP A 38 11.23 14.31 0.25
C ASP A 38 11.93 14.28 1.63
N THR A 39 12.06 13.09 2.21
CA THR A 39 12.87 12.86 3.42
C THR A 39 14.23 12.24 3.08
N PRO A 40 15.29 12.51 3.87
CA PRO A 40 16.58 11.87 3.69
C PRO A 40 16.48 10.37 3.96
N TYR A 41 17.14 9.58 3.11
CA TYR A 41 17.24 8.14 3.27
C TYR A 41 18.54 7.62 2.65
N TYR A 42 18.96 6.42 3.05
CA TYR A 42 20.10 5.76 2.45
C TYR A 42 19.68 4.90 1.26
N ALA A 43 20.43 4.94 0.16
CA ALA A 43 20.11 4.22 -1.07
C ALA A 43 20.06 2.68 -0.93
N TYR A 44 20.57 2.10 0.16
CA TYR A 44 20.41 0.69 0.45
C TYR A 44 19.05 0.37 1.12
N GLN A 45 18.48 1.30 1.88
CA GLN A 45 17.17 1.14 2.52
C GLN A 45 16.07 1.04 1.46
N ASP A 46 16.15 1.87 0.43
CA ASP A 46 15.27 1.79 -0.74
C ASP A 46 15.32 0.43 -1.42
N LYS A 47 16.52 -0.14 -1.61
CA LYS A 47 16.65 -1.48 -2.19
C LYS A 47 15.98 -2.54 -1.30
N ILE A 48 16.13 -2.43 0.02
CA ILE A 48 15.44 -3.33 0.96
C ILE A 48 13.92 -3.20 0.80
N ILE A 49 13.38 -1.98 0.73
CA ILE A 49 11.95 -1.75 0.51
C ILE A 49 11.50 -2.35 -0.82
N ALA A 50 12.25 -2.16 -1.90
CA ALA A 50 11.93 -2.72 -3.21
C ALA A 50 11.74 -4.24 -3.18
N PHE A 51 12.59 -4.95 -2.45
CA PHE A 51 12.46 -6.41 -2.28
C PHE A 51 11.37 -6.79 -1.28
N ALA A 52 11.20 -6.04 -0.19
CA ALA A 52 10.17 -6.31 0.81
C ALA A 52 8.75 -6.16 0.23
N VAL A 53 8.54 -5.20 -0.68
CA VAL A 53 7.26 -4.98 -1.36
C VAL A 53 6.82 -6.18 -2.20
N VAL A 54 7.74 -7.07 -2.61
CA VAL A 54 7.39 -8.33 -3.30
C VAL A 54 6.46 -9.22 -2.47
N ALA A 55 6.56 -9.18 -1.13
CA ALA A 55 5.61 -9.89 -0.27
C ALA A 55 4.17 -9.40 -0.48
N TYR A 56 3.97 -8.08 -0.62
CA TYR A 56 2.65 -7.50 -0.91
C TYR A 56 2.15 -7.94 -2.29
N ILE A 57 3.02 -7.92 -3.30
CA ILE A 57 2.69 -8.42 -4.65
C ILE A 57 2.17 -9.85 -4.57
N CYS A 58 2.91 -10.75 -3.91
CA CYS A 58 2.52 -12.16 -3.77
C CYS A 58 1.19 -12.33 -3.03
N LEU A 59 0.98 -11.61 -1.93
CA LEU A 59 -0.26 -11.67 -1.16
C LEU A 59 -1.47 -11.19 -1.99
N PHE A 60 -1.31 -10.09 -2.73
CA PHE A 60 -2.38 -9.53 -3.56
C PHE A 60 -2.67 -10.40 -4.79
N VAL A 61 -1.65 -10.96 -5.45
CA VAL A 61 -1.84 -11.94 -6.53
C VAL A 61 -2.56 -13.19 -6.02
N SER A 62 -2.13 -13.72 -4.87
CA SER A 62 -2.77 -14.87 -4.25
C SER A 62 -4.25 -14.58 -3.96
N ALA A 63 -4.54 -13.45 -3.30
CA ALA A 63 -5.89 -13.00 -3.02
C ALA A 63 -6.74 -12.80 -4.28
N ALA A 64 -6.18 -12.22 -5.34
CA ALA A 64 -6.89 -11.97 -6.60
C ALA A 64 -7.26 -13.27 -7.33
N ARG A 65 -6.45 -14.33 -7.17
CA ARG A 65 -6.66 -15.63 -7.83
C ARG A 65 -7.54 -16.57 -7.02
N SER A 66 -7.34 -16.64 -5.70
CA SER A 66 -8.08 -17.57 -4.83
C SER A 66 -9.38 -16.97 -4.27
N GLY A 67 -9.46 -15.64 -4.16
CA GLY A 67 -10.51 -14.94 -3.43
C GLY A 67 -10.31 -14.92 -1.91
N GLU A 68 -9.26 -15.54 -1.39
CA GLU A 68 -8.88 -15.48 0.03
C GLU A 68 -8.08 -14.20 0.30
N VAL A 69 -8.75 -13.17 0.82
CA VAL A 69 -8.17 -11.82 0.94
C VAL A 69 -7.58 -11.51 2.30
N VAL A 70 -7.77 -12.37 3.31
CA VAL A 70 -7.49 -12.05 4.72
C VAL A 70 -6.06 -11.57 4.92
N PHE A 71 -5.06 -12.28 4.39
CA PHE A 71 -3.66 -11.90 4.58
C PHE A 71 -3.27 -10.63 3.80
N ALA A 72 -3.83 -10.42 2.62
CA ALA A 72 -3.63 -9.17 1.88
C ALA A 72 -4.22 -7.97 2.64
N LEU A 73 -5.41 -8.14 3.24
CA LEU A 73 -6.04 -7.12 4.09
C LEU A 73 -5.24 -6.86 5.37
N VAL A 74 -4.78 -7.90 6.06
CA VAL A 74 -3.93 -7.74 7.26
C VAL A 74 -2.67 -6.98 6.91
N ALA A 75 -1.97 -7.37 5.84
CA ALA A 75 -0.74 -6.70 5.42
C ALA A 75 -0.97 -5.20 5.17
N ILE A 76 -1.99 -4.83 4.39
CA ILE A 76 -2.23 -3.41 4.06
C ILE A 76 -2.74 -2.60 5.25
N TRP A 77 -3.55 -3.18 6.14
CA TRP A 77 -3.96 -2.49 7.37
C TRP A 77 -2.79 -2.28 8.33
N VAL A 78 -1.90 -3.26 8.46
CA VAL A 78 -0.66 -3.10 9.23
C VAL A 78 0.22 -2.01 8.62
N THR A 79 0.30 -1.91 7.29
CA THR A 79 0.97 -0.77 6.63
C THR A 79 0.37 0.56 7.06
N VAL A 80 -0.96 0.70 7.02
CA VAL A 80 -1.66 1.94 7.42
C VAL A 80 -1.32 2.31 8.86
N LEU A 81 -1.37 1.35 9.79
CA LEU A 81 -1.03 1.58 11.19
C LEU A 81 0.44 1.98 11.37
N GLY A 82 1.35 1.33 10.64
CA GLY A 82 2.77 1.68 10.64
C GLY A 82 3.02 3.10 10.12
N LEU A 83 2.32 3.50 9.04
CA LEU A 83 2.40 4.86 8.51
C LEU A 83 1.84 5.90 9.47
N CYS A 84 0.71 5.62 10.13
CA CYS A 84 0.20 6.47 11.20
C CYS A 84 1.24 6.65 12.32
N ALA A 85 1.87 5.55 12.76
CA ALA A 85 2.89 5.61 13.80
C ALA A 85 4.12 6.46 13.38
N VAL A 86 4.56 6.33 12.13
CA VAL A 86 5.66 7.17 11.59
C VAL A 86 5.24 8.64 11.46
N ASN A 87 4.04 8.92 10.96
CA ASN A 87 3.51 10.28 10.82
C ASN A 87 3.37 11.02 12.16
N LEU A 88 3.17 10.27 13.25
CA LEU A 88 3.08 10.79 14.62
C LEU A 88 4.44 10.85 15.33
N SER A 89 5.50 10.31 14.72
CA SER A 89 6.78 10.15 15.39
C SER A 89 7.57 11.47 15.46
N ASP A 90 8.21 11.71 16.61
CA ASP A 90 9.14 12.83 16.77
C ASP A 90 10.29 12.76 15.75
N ALA A 91 10.72 11.55 15.39
CA ALA A 91 11.77 11.32 14.39
C ALA A 91 11.41 11.94 13.03
N LEU A 92 10.17 11.77 12.56
CA LEU A 92 9.73 12.42 11.33
C LEU A 92 9.68 13.94 11.50
N HIS A 93 9.16 14.43 12.64
CA HIS A 93 9.08 15.87 12.91
C HIS A 93 10.45 16.57 12.90
N VAL A 94 11.49 15.90 13.44
CA VAL A 94 12.89 16.39 13.38
C VAL A 94 13.37 16.48 11.93
N VAL A 95 13.07 15.47 11.10
CA VAL A 95 13.48 15.44 9.69
C VAL A 95 12.77 16.51 8.85
N LEU A 96 11.53 16.85 9.21
CA LEU A 96 10.74 17.83 8.47
C LEU A 96 11.14 19.27 8.75
N ASP A 97 11.79 19.54 9.88
CA ASP A 97 12.27 20.88 10.26
C ASP A 97 11.16 21.95 10.14
N GLY A 98 10.01 21.69 10.77
CA GLY A 98 8.85 22.57 10.74
C GLY A 98 7.98 22.47 9.47
N ARG A 99 8.36 21.67 8.46
CA ARG A 99 7.49 21.35 7.32
C ARG A 99 6.27 20.53 7.76
N SER A 100 5.17 20.71 7.05
CA SER A 100 3.90 20.03 7.36
C SER A 100 3.98 18.52 7.11
N THR A 101 3.36 17.73 7.99
CA THR A 101 3.12 16.29 7.80
C THR A 101 1.89 15.99 6.93
N LEU A 102 1.14 17.02 6.51
CA LEU A 102 -0.11 16.87 5.76
C LEU A 102 0.03 15.99 4.49
N PRO A 103 1.09 16.12 3.66
CA PRO A 103 1.23 15.27 2.47
C PRO A 103 1.27 13.77 2.81
N TYR A 104 1.93 13.39 3.90
CA TYR A 104 2.06 12.00 4.33
C TYR A 104 0.76 11.47 4.94
N TRP A 105 0.02 12.33 5.64
CA TRP A 105 -1.33 12.02 6.10
C TRP A 105 -2.29 11.77 4.95
N LEU A 106 -2.22 12.57 3.88
CA LEU A 106 -3.03 12.34 2.67
C LEU A 106 -2.69 11.01 2.00
N GLN A 107 -1.41 10.66 1.88
CA GLN A 107 -0.98 9.35 1.36
C GLN A 107 -1.49 8.20 2.25
N THR A 108 -1.36 8.34 3.57
CA THR A 108 -1.82 7.33 4.54
C THR A 108 -3.33 7.15 4.46
N ALA A 109 -4.08 8.26 4.37
CA ALA A 109 -5.53 8.24 4.22
C ALA A 109 -5.96 7.60 2.89
N ALA A 110 -5.23 7.83 1.79
CA ALA A 110 -5.52 7.18 0.51
C ALA A 110 -5.34 5.65 0.58
N ILE A 111 -4.27 5.18 1.23
CA ILE A 111 -4.03 3.73 1.44
C ILE A 111 -5.11 3.15 2.36
N ALA A 112 -5.49 3.87 3.42
CA ALA A 112 -6.55 3.46 4.33
C ALA A 112 -7.92 3.37 3.63
N ALA A 113 -8.25 4.35 2.78
CA ALA A 113 -9.48 4.33 1.98
C ALA A 113 -9.48 3.14 1.02
N TYR A 114 -8.36 2.86 0.35
CA TYR A 114 -8.22 1.69 -0.50
C TYR A 114 -8.38 0.37 0.28
N ALA A 115 -7.73 0.23 1.45
CA ALA A 115 -7.89 -0.93 2.33
C ALA A 115 -9.33 -1.12 2.82
N LEU A 116 -10.02 -0.01 3.13
CA LEU A 116 -11.43 -0.01 3.51
C LEU A 116 -12.32 -0.46 2.35
N CYS A 117 -12.10 0.04 1.13
CA CYS A 117 -12.83 -0.41 -0.06
C CYS A 117 -12.67 -1.93 -0.28
N LEU A 118 -11.45 -2.46 -0.19
CA LEU A 118 -11.20 -3.90 -0.30
C LEU A 118 -11.96 -4.69 0.79
N THR A 119 -11.93 -4.20 2.04
CA THR A 119 -12.61 -4.83 3.18
C THR A 119 -14.12 -4.85 3.02
N ILE A 120 -14.72 -3.75 2.53
CA ILE A 120 -16.16 -3.67 2.29
C ILE A 120 -16.55 -4.63 1.17
N LEU A 121 -15.83 -4.60 0.05
CA LEU A 121 -16.15 -5.43 -1.12
C LEU A 121 -15.92 -6.92 -0.85
N SER A 122 -14.93 -7.29 -0.04
CA SER A 122 -14.67 -8.69 0.33
C SER A 122 -15.76 -9.31 1.19
N ARG A 123 -16.54 -8.49 1.90
CA ARG A 123 -17.66 -8.94 2.74
C ARG A 123 -18.98 -9.07 1.96
N GLN A 124 -19.04 -8.58 0.72
CA GLN A 124 -20.25 -8.68 -0.08
C GLN A 124 -20.42 -10.10 -0.63
N PRO A 125 -21.66 -10.64 -0.67
CA PRO A 125 -21.92 -11.94 -1.27
C PRO A 125 -21.40 -11.96 -2.71
N ARG A 126 -20.56 -12.95 -3.03
CA ARG A 126 -20.22 -13.21 -4.42
C ARG A 126 -21.46 -13.80 -5.07
N ASN A 127 -22.15 -13.02 -5.91
CA ASN A 127 -23.15 -13.59 -6.82
C ASN A 127 -22.40 -14.57 -7.73
N LEU A 128 -22.47 -15.85 -7.38
CA LEU A 128 -22.09 -16.95 -8.24
C LEU A 128 -23.12 -16.94 -9.37
N SER A 129 -22.82 -16.23 -10.46
CA SER A 129 -23.48 -16.51 -11.73
C SER A 129 -23.03 -17.92 -12.11
N ALA A 130 -23.89 -18.90 -11.84
CA ALA A 130 -23.76 -20.26 -12.31
C ALA A 130 -23.50 -20.22 -13.82
N HIS A 131 -22.33 -20.71 -14.22
CA HIS A 131 -22.04 -21.16 -15.57
C HIS A 131 -21.75 -22.65 -15.48
#